data_AF-A0A537ICN6-F1
#
_entry.id   AF-A0A537ICN6-F1
#
_cell.length_a   1.000
_cell.length_b   1.000
_cell.length_c   1.000
_cell.angle_alpha   90.00
_cell.angle_beta   90.00
_cell.angle_gamma   90.00
#
_symmetry.space_group_name_H-M   'P 1'
#
loop_
_entity.id
_entity.type
_entity.pdbx_description
1 polymer ?
#
loop_
_entity_poly.entity_id
_entity_poly.type
_entity_poly.pdbx_seq_one_letter_code
_entity_poly.pdbx_strand_id
1 'polypeptide(L)'
;MPSPTFQEKNRVPPEVWIGDGLSRAALRPHIQCLQKHRTPVSPFSRGASHASSPALDHRACCNFLTVDRSIPELHAGAVPATYADISLTVSTLILFAHQEHGRSPLTILNSPSLKDAQDTLVKSLESRMIIVIVASCEVHYSGRTGSHLGEGERLIIIKEDGCLLIHRSTDYRPVNWQPGGGIVQAHLSKDRLLVRAVRTNPLESLNISISKIGLLTNFRLLDEAEFHLHASEEDMQKAIVLQPSIIEAGLEVIEYERRVEPGFVDIYGVDRKGNAVVIEIKKDPAGVSAVKQLAEYLKYIQPRPGRKLRPMIVAPGLAKGAQTLLSKMGFEYKQLSLQKCAEVLRRQAISERQQVLKGWLKE
;
A
#
# COMPACT_ATOMS: atom_id res chain seq x y z
N MET A 1 -17.99 52.52 6.04
CA MET A 1 -16.98 51.66 5.38
C MET A 1 -16.87 50.39 6.19
N PRO A 2 -17.34 49.22 5.72
CA PRO A 2 -17.23 47.99 6.50
C PRO A 2 -15.80 47.47 6.48
N SER A 3 -15.38 46.90 7.60
CA SER A 3 -14.07 46.30 7.85
C SER A 3 -13.85 45.03 7.00
N PRO A 4 -12.63 44.74 6.54
CA PRO A 4 -12.36 43.55 5.75
C PRO A 4 -12.43 42.26 6.57
N THR A 5 -12.91 41.19 5.94
CA THR A 5 -13.08 39.85 6.51
C THR A 5 -11.75 39.11 6.63
N PHE A 6 -11.73 38.10 7.51
CA PHE A 6 -10.56 37.29 7.91
C PHE A 6 -9.80 36.58 6.77
N GLN A 7 -10.32 36.59 5.53
CA GLN A 7 -9.64 36.03 4.35
C GLN A 7 -8.64 36.97 3.65
N GLU A 8 -8.56 38.25 4.02
CA GLU A 8 -7.63 39.19 3.36
C GLU A 8 -6.23 39.29 4.00
N LYS A 9 -5.99 38.65 5.15
CA LYS A 9 -4.69 38.73 5.86
C LYS A 9 -3.61 37.72 5.42
N ASN A 10 -3.92 36.76 4.55
CA ASN A 10 -2.97 35.73 4.09
C ASN A 10 -2.76 35.69 2.56
N ARG A 11 -2.69 36.86 1.91
CA ARG A 11 -2.10 36.95 0.56
C ARG A 11 -0.61 37.26 0.67
N VAL A 12 0.23 36.25 0.45
CA VAL A 12 1.62 36.47 0.01
C VAL A 12 1.57 36.76 -1.50
N PRO A 13 2.19 37.83 -2.01
CA PRO A 13 2.11 38.18 -3.43
C PRO A 13 2.88 37.17 -4.31
N PRO A 14 2.40 36.86 -5.53
CA PRO A 14 3.04 35.90 -6.41
C PRO A 14 3.95 36.59 -7.45
N GLU A 15 5.19 36.93 -7.10
CA GLU A 15 6.27 37.23 -8.07
C GLU A 15 7.56 36.74 -7.40
N VAL A 16 8.39 35.84 -7.93
CA VAL A 16 9.07 35.82 -9.24
C VAL A 16 9.44 34.36 -9.55
N TRP A 17 8.79 33.72 -10.53
CA TRP A 17 9.31 32.55 -11.25
C TRP A 17 8.68 32.50 -12.64
N ILE A 18 9.10 33.41 -13.51
CA ILE A 18 9.01 33.24 -14.96
C ILE A 18 10.44 33.23 -15.48
N GLY A 19 10.80 32.13 -16.13
CA GLY A 19 12.09 31.89 -16.76
C GLY A 19 12.02 30.61 -17.59
N ASP A 20 11.41 30.76 -18.76
CA ASP A 20 11.57 30.03 -20.03
C ASP A 20 11.69 28.50 -20.06
N GLY A 21 10.64 27.88 -20.62
CA GLY A 21 10.82 27.11 -21.86
C GLY A 21 11.08 25.60 -21.76
N LEU A 22 10.05 24.81 -21.44
CA LEU A 22 9.96 23.43 -21.94
C LEU A 22 8.73 23.31 -22.86
N SER A 23 8.99 23.35 -24.16
CA SER A 23 7.99 23.15 -25.21
C SER A 23 7.28 21.81 -25.06
N ARG A 24 5.96 21.79 -25.27
CA ARG A 24 5.10 20.59 -25.34
C ARG A 24 5.62 19.51 -26.31
N ALA A 25 6.54 19.84 -27.22
CA ALA A 25 7.17 18.89 -28.13
C ALA A 25 8.14 17.91 -27.43
N ALA A 26 8.82 18.31 -26.34
CA ALA A 26 9.80 17.47 -25.65
C ALA A 26 9.17 16.35 -24.79
N LEU A 27 7.88 16.46 -24.46
CA LEU A 27 7.16 15.51 -23.61
C LEU A 27 6.42 14.41 -24.38
N ARG A 28 6.29 14.52 -25.71
CA ARG A 28 5.51 13.58 -26.53
C ARG A 28 6.00 12.12 -26.49
N PRO A 29 7.32 11.83 -26.56
CA PRO A 29 7.80 10.44 -26.53
C PRO A 29 7.59 9.75 -25.16
N HIS A 30 7.70 10.50 -24.06
CA HIS A 30 7.52 9.95 -22.70
C HIS A 30 6.05 9.79 -22.30
N ILE A 31 5.15 10.66 -22.79
CA ILE A 31 3.71 10.54 -22.56
C ILE A 31 3.14 9.27 -23.23
N GLN A 32 3.62 8.91 -24.43
CA GLN A 32 3.18 7.69 -25.13
C GLN A 32 3.61 6.39 -24.43
N CYS A 33 4.71 6.41 -23.68
CA CYS A 33 5.18 5.26 -22.90
C CYS A 33 4.35 5.06 -21.61
N LEU A 34 4.00 6.17 -20.92
CA LEU A 34 3.24 6.13 -19.66
C LEU A 34 1.75 5.79 -19.84
N GLN A 35 1.19 5.99 -21.04
CA GLN A 35 -0.21 5.66 -21.35
C GLN A 35 -0.49 4.15 -21.47
N LYS A 36 0.53 3.29 -21.63
CA LYS A 36 0.34 1.84 -21.70
C LYS A 36 0.09 1.14 -20.35
N HIS A 37 0.33 1.80 -19.21
CA HIS A 37 0.33 1.14 -17.89
C HIS A 37 -0.30 1.95 -16.73
N ARG A 38 -1.54 2.46 -16.85
CA ARG A 38 -2.19 3.20 -15.73
C ARG A 38 -3.55 2.68 -15.26
N THR A 39 -3.59 2.09 -14.06
CA THR A 39 -4.80 1.76 -13.28
C THR A 39 -5.22 2.95 -12.45
N PRO A 40 -6.44 3.48 -12.60
CA PRO A 40 -6.94 4.51 -11.70
C PRO A 40 -7.65 3.83 -10.53
N VAL A 41 -7.36 4.30 -9.31
CA VAL A 41 -8.26 4.14 -8.16
C VAL A 41 -8.64 5.55 -7.71
N SER A 42 -9.94 5.80 -7.63
CA SER A 42 -10.53 7.04 -7.13
C SER A 42 -11.06 6.86 -5.69
N PRO A 43 -11.34 7.97 -4.97
CA PRO A 43 -11.38 8.01 -3.52
C PRO A 43 -12.79 8.24 -2.95
N PHE A 44 -13.10 7.72 -1.75
CA PHE A 44 -14.15 8.33 -0.90
C PHE A 44 -13.86 8.25 0.61
N SER A 45 -13.89 9.45 1.19
CA SER A 45 -14.09 9.91 2.58
C SER A 45 -15.47 9.49 3.16
N ARG A 46 -15.88 9.56 4.45
CA ARG A 46 -15.50 10.28 5.70
C ARG A 46 -16.46 9.82 6.86
N GLY A 47 -16.01 9.93 8.13
CA GLY A 47 -16.81 10.23 9.35
C GLY A 47 -17.52 9.06 10.06
N ALA A 48 -17.72 8.96 11.38
CA ALA A 48 -17.55 9.85 12.56
C ALA A 48 -17.54 8.94 13.85
N SER A 49 -16.71 9.19 14.88
CA SER A 49 -16.94 9.94 16.15
C SER A 49 -17.21 9.09 17.42
N HIS A 50 -16.29 9.28 18.39
CA HIS A 50 -16.37 9.27 19.88
C HIS A 50 -16.99 8.11 20.68
N ALA A 51 -16.16 7.49 21.54
CA ALA A 51 -16.41 7.31 22.98
C ALA A 51 -15.08 7.05 23.73
N SER A 52 -15.06 7.37 25.01
CA SER A 52 -13.91 7.72 25.85
C SER A 52 -13.50 6.67 26.90
N SER A 53 -12.18 6.44 27.03
CA SER A 53 -11.39 5.99 28.23
C SER A 53 -11.71 4.64 28.91
N PRO A 54 -10.76 3.96 29.60
CA PRO A 54 -9.69 4.54 30.42
C PRO A 54 -8.26 4.03 30.15
N ALA A 55 -7.32 4.75 30.78
CA ALA A 55 -5.89 4.58 30.75
C ALA A 55 -5.43 3.15 31.11
N LEU A 56 -4.57 2.59 30.25
CA LEU A 56 -3.66 1.50 30.60
C LEU A 56 -2.24 2.01 30.40
N ASP A 57 -1.53 2.04 31.52
CA ASP A 57 -0.13 2.39 31.67
C ASP A 57 0.74 1.40 30.88
N HIS A 58 1.22 1.82 29.71
CA HIS A 58 2.18 1.09 28.90
C HIS A 58 3.58 1.70 28.99
N ARG A 59 4.07 1.92 30.23
CA ARG A 59 5.51 1.91 30.53
C ARG A 59 6.05 0.48 30.62
N ALA A 60 5.87 -0.32 29.57
CA ALA A 60 6.52 -1.62 29.42
C ALA A 60 6.28 -2.13 28.00
N CYS A 61 7.17 -1.77 27.06
CA CYS A 61 7.54 -2.52 25.84
C CYS A 61 8.38 -1.60 24.93
N CYS A 62 9.44 -0.98 25.49
CA CYS A 62 10.56 -0.54 24.68
C CYS A 62 11.44 -1.76 24.45
N ASN A 63 11.10 -2.59 23.46
CA ASN A 63 12.03 -3.60 22.95
C ASN A 63 13.16 -2.85 22.22
N PHE A 64 14.22 -2.53 22.96
CA PHE A 64 15.52 -2.29 22.37
C PHE A 64 15.92 -3.57 21.61
N LEU A 65 16.33 -3.40 20.35
CA LEU A 65 17.07 -4.41 19.60
C LEU A 65 18.20 -4.94 20.48
N THR A 66 18.06 -6.18 20.94
CA THR A 66 19.15 -6.90 21.58
C THR A 66 20.07 -7.31 20.43
N VAL A 67 21.20 -6.61 20.29
CA VAL A 67 22.29 -7.09 19.44
C VAL A 67 22.82 -8.35 20.10
N ASP A 68 22.62 -9.50 19.45
CA ASP A 68 23.17 -10.76 19.92
C ASP A 68 24.71 -10.68 19.90
N ARG A 69 25.33 -10.71 21.08
CA ARG A 69 26.79 -10.62 21.26
C ARG A 69 27.48 -11.99 21.15
N SER A 70 26.79 -13.04 20.71
CA SER A 70 27.35 -14.39 20.63
C SER A 70 28.28 -14.64 19.42
N ILE A 71 28.64 -13.60 18.65
CA ILE A 71 29.65 -13.72 17.59
C ILE A 71 31.04 -13.66 18.25
N PRO A 72 31.90 -14.68 18.10
CA PRO A 72 33.19 -14.72 18.77
C PRO A 72 34.09 -13.55 18.34
N GLU A 73 34.73 -12.92 19.33
CA GLU A 73 35.71 -11.85 19.17
C GLU A 73 36.80 -12.29 18.17
N LEU A 74 36.85 -11.64 17.01
CA LEU A 74 38.04 -11.66 16.17
C LEU A 74 39.17 -10.99 16.96
N HIS A 75 40.17 -11.79 17.33
CA HIS A 75 41.34 -11.34 18.07
C HIS A 75 41.94 -10.07 17.45
N ALA A 76 41.95 -9.01 18.25
CA ALA A 76 42.61 -7.75 17.96
C ALA A 76 44.14 -7.98 17.94
N GLY A 77 44.67 -8.23 16.75
CA GLY A 77 46.09 -8.25 16.45
C GLY A 77 46.44 -7.18 15.43
N ALA A 78 46.92 -6.05 15.94
CA ALA A 78 47.75 -5.03 15.29
C ALA A 78 47.11 -3.92 14.40
N VAL A 79 47.54 -2.70 14.75
CA VAL A 79 47.61 -1.41 14.03
C VAL A 79 46.36 -0.49 14.11
N PRO A 80 46.51 0.78 14.57
CA PRO A 80 45.40 1.73 14.63
C PRO A 80 45.10 2.26 13.22
N ALA A 81 44.10 1.66 12.58
CA ALA A 81 43.50 2.24 11.38
C ALA A 81 42.65 3.45 11.81
N THR A 82 42.91 4.61 11.21
CA THR A 82 42.15 5.82 11.51
C THR A 82 40.68 5.62 11.13
N TYR A 83 39.73 6.34 11.75
CA TYR A 83 38.28 6.16 11.53
C TYR A 83 37.84 6.17 10.05
N ALA A 84 38.64 6.76 9.16
CA ALA A 84 38.45 6.74 7.71
C ALA A 84 38.63 5.35 7.07
N ASP A 85 39.54 4.52 7.60
CA ASP A 85 39.88 3.21 7.04
C ASP A 85 38.78 2.16 7.28
N ILE A 86 38.07 2.24 8.41
CA ILE A 86 36.97 1.32 8.78
C ILE A 86 35.74 1.56 7.88
N SER A 87 35.44 2.82 7.56
CA SER A 87 34.34 3.16 6.65
C SER A 87 34.62 2.69 5.22
N LEU A 88 35.89 2.72 4.80
CA LEU A 88 36.30 2.17 3.51
C LEU A 88 36.15 0.64 3.49
N THR A 89 36.59 -0.06 4.55
CA THR A 89 36.54 -1.53 4.60
C THR A 89 35.12 -2.07 4.56
N VAL A 90 34.17 -1.47 5.29
CA VAL A 90 32.76 -1.91 5.28
C VAL A 90 32.12 -1.63 3.92
N SER A 91 32.37 -0.46 3.33
CA SER A 91 31.85 -0.13 1.99
C SER A 91 32.40 -1.09 0.94
N THR A 92 33.69 -1.41 1.02
CA THR A 92 34.35 -2.38 0.13
C THR A 92 33.83 -3.80 0.33
N LEU A 93 33.58 -4.23 1.56
CA LEU A 93 32.99 -5.56 1.86
C LEU A 93 31.58 -5.71 1.31
N ILE A 94 30.73 -4.68 1.43
CA ILE A 94 29.37 -4.70 0.87
C ILE A 94 29.42 -4.73 -0.66
N LEU A 95 30.33 -3.96 -1.29
CA LEU A 95 30.55 -3.97 -2.73
C LEU A 95 31.04 -5.34 -3.24
N PHE A 96 32.03 -5.94 -2.56
CA PHE A 96 32.55 -7.26 -2.91
C PHE A 96 31.50 -8.37 -2.80
N ALA A 97 30.70 -8.38 -1.73
CA ALA A 97 29.61 -9.35 -1.57
C ALA A 97 28.52 -9.21 -2.65
N HIS A 98 28.36 -8.02 -3.24
CA HIS A 98 27.42 -7.80 -4.34
C HIS A 98 27.94 -8.33 -5.68
N GLN A 99 29.26 -8.26 -5.90
CA GLN A 99 29.91 -8.63 -7.16
C GLN A 99 29.98 -10.15 -7.37
N GLU A 100 30.12 -10.93 -6.30
CA GLU A 100 30.17 -12.42 -6.33
C GLU A 100 28.84 -13.09 -6.70
N HIS A 101 27.70 -12.39 -6.61
CA HIS A 101 26.36 -12.98 -6.82
C HIS A 101 25.65 -12.51 -8.09
N GLY A 102 26.35 -11.93 -9.06
CA GLY A 102 25.74 -11.46 -10.31
C GLY A 102 24.68 -10.36 -10.11
N ARG A 103 24.71 -9.68 -8.96
CA ARG A 103 23.76 -8.61 -8.63
C ARG A 103 24.18 -7.32 -9.35
N SER A 104 23.19 -6.48 -9.65
CA SER A 104 23.42 -5.16 -10.22
C SER A 104 24.39 -4.33 -9.36
N PRO A 105 25.19 -3.43 -9.97
CA PRO A 105 26.16 -2.64 -9.24
C PRO A 105 25.44 -1.78 -8.18
N LEU A 106 25.77 -2.03 -6.92
CA LEU A 106 25.38 -1.20 -5.77
C LEU A 106 26.33 0.00 -5.73
N THR A 107 25.78 1.21 -5.60
CA THR A 107 26.60 2.40 -5.34
C THR A 107 26.33 2.89 -3.93
N ILE A 108 27.38 3.19 -3.16
CA ILE A 108 27.27 3.82 -1.84
C ILE A 108 28.13 5.08 -1.84
N LEU A 109 27.51 6.24 -1.62
CA LEU A 109 28.19 7.52 -1.47
C LEU A 109 27.97 8.05 -0.05
N ASN A 110 29.05 8.15 0.73
CA ASN A 110 29.02 8.74 2.06
C ASN A 110 29.34 10.24 1.96
N SER A 111 28.42 11.07 2.45
CA SER A 111 28.50 12.53 2.43
C SER A 111 28.96 13.13 1.08
N PRO A 112 28.37 12.73 -0.06
CA PRO A 112 28.80 13.20 -1.38
C PRO A 112 28.59 14.70 -1.55
N SER A 113 29.34 15.28 -2.49
CA SER A 113 29.01 16.61 -2.99
C SER A 113 27.63 16.60 -3.66
N LEU A 114 26.93 17.74 -3.66
CA LEU A 114 25.61 17.83 -4.32
C LEU A 114 25.68 17.52 -5.82
N LYS A 115 26.84 17.76 -6.45
CA LYS A 115 27.08 17.45 -7.86
C LYS A 115 27.25 15.94 -8.09
N ASP A 116 28.09 15.27 -7.30
CA ASP A 116 28.25 13.81 -7.42
C ASP A 116 26.94 13.08 -7.12
N ALA A 117 26.18 13.61 -6.15
CA ALA A 117 24.85 13.12 -5.84
C ALA A 117 23.86 13.34 -6.98
N GLN A 118 23.86 14.51 -7.65
CA GLN A 118 23.04 14.77 -8.83
C GLN A 118 23.34 13.76 -9.93
N ASP A 119 24.61 13.61 -10.29
CA ASP A 119 25.05 12.73 -11.38
C ASP A 119 24.65 11.28 -11.12
N THR A 120 24.80 10.84 -9.87
CA THR A 120 24.41 9.49 -9.44
C THR A 120 22.90 9.32 -9.42
N LEU A 121 22.16 10.31 -8.90
CA LEU A 121 20.70 10.29 -8.82
C LEU A 121 20.07 10.24 -10.21
N VAL A 122 20.52 11.07 -11.15
CA VAL A 122 20.02 11.09 -12.54
C VAL A 122 20.21 9.73 -13.21
N LYS A 123 21.42 9.16 -13.17
CA LYS A 123 21.71 7.82 -13.73
C LYS A 123 20.85 6.72 -13.09
N SER A 124 20.62 6.83 -11.78
CA SER A 124 19.82 5.86 -11.03
C SER A 124 18.33 5.93 -11.40
N LEU A 125 17.79 7.13 -11.59
CA LEU A 125 16.42 7.36 -12.05
C LEU A 125 16.21 6.83 -13.47
N GLU A 126 17.13 7.11 -14.39
CA GLU A 126 17.10 6.61 -15.77
C GLU A 126 17.14 5.07 -15.82
N SER A 127 17.94 4.47 -14.94
CA SER A 127 18.09 3.02 -14.82
C SER A 127 16.96 2.34 -14.04
N ARG A 128 16.00 3.11 -13.50
CA ARG A 128 14.91 2.64 -12.63
C ARG A 128 15.42 1.79 -11.46
N MET A 129 16.44 2.27 -10.76
CA MET A 129 16.93 1.64 -9.54
C MET A 129 16.12 2.12 -8.33
N ILE A 130 16.16 1.35 -7.24
CA ILE A 130 15.80 1.87 -5.93
C ILE A 130 16.91 2.80 -5.47
N ILE A 131 16.51 3.93 -4.88
CA ILE A 131 17.41 4.97 -4.40
C ILE A 131 17.03 5.28 -2.96
N VAL A 132 18.01 5.33 -2.07
CA VAL A 132 17.83 5.71 -0.67
C VAL A 132 18.79 6.85 -0.35
N ILE A 133 18.26 7.94 0.19
CA ILE A 133 19.00 9.16 0.51
C ILE A 133 18.72 9.53 1.96
N VAL A 134 19.77 9.80 2.73
CA VAL A 134 19.67 10.48 4.03
C VAL A 134 20.19 11.89 3.83
N ALA A 135 19.35 12.89 4.04
CA ALA A 135 19.66 14.27 3.69
C ALA A 135 18.97 15.30 4.59
N SER A 136 19.63 16.44 4.77
CA SER A 136 19.01 17.68 5.26
C SER A 136 18.28 18.35 4.10
N CYS A 137 16.97 18.55 4.23
CA CYS A 137 16.18 19.15 3.17
C CYS A 137 14.94 19.90 3.67
N GLU A 138 14.31 20.66 2.78
CA GLU A 138 12.97 21.23 2.93
C GLU A 138 12.04 20.57 1.91
N VAL A 139 10.76 20.43 2.24
CA VAL A 139 9.77 19.75 1.38
C VAL A 139 8.55 20.63 1.19
N HIS A 140 8.16 20.84 -0.07
CA HIS A 140 6.93 21.50 -0.45
C HIS A 140 6.07 20.58 -1.30
N TYR A 141 4.84 20.40 -0.87
CA TYR A 141 3.84 19.64 -1.60
C TYR A 141 2.73 20.57 -2.08
N SER A 142 2.35 20.40 -3.35
CA SER A 142 1.22 21.08 -3.98
C SER A 142 0.38 20.06 -4.75
N GLY A 143 -0.89 19.93 -4.40
CA GLY A 143 -1.84 19.01 -5.01
C GLY A 143 -3.24 19.24 -4.45
N ARG A 144 -3.96 18.16 -4.10
CA ARG A 144 -5.27 18.23 -3.43
C ARG A 144 -5.24 19.05 -2.13
N THR A 145 -4.09 19.08 -1.47
CA THR A 145 -3.79 19.92 -0.32
C THR A 145 -2.43 20.59 -0.54
N GLY A 146 -2.11 21.62 0.24
CA GLY A 146 -0.76 22.16 0.34
C GLY A 146 -0.11 21.70 1.64
N SER A 147 1.18 21.37 1.60
CA SER A 147 1.96 21.22 2.84
C SER A 147 3.38 21.73 2.64
N HIS A 148 3.94 22.25 3.73
CA HIS A 148 5.33 22.65 3.82
C HIS A 148 5.93 22.00 5.06
N LEU A 149 7.13 21.48 4.89
CA LEU A 149 7.91 20.84 5.93
C LEU A 149 9.33 21.41 5.86
N GLY A 150 9.68 22.23 6.86
CA GLY A 150 10.92 23.01 6.92
C GLY A 150 12.21 22.17 7.00
N GLU A 151 13.37 22.84 7.03
CA GLU A 151 14.69 22.19 7.06
C GLU A 151 14.82 21.10 8.14
N GLY A 152 15.48 19.99 7.81
CA GLY A 152 15.72 18.88 8.74
C GLY A 152 16.20 17.61 8.05
N GLU A 153 16.69 16.65 8.82
CA GLU A 153 17.17 15.36 8.29
C GLU A 153 16.02 14.39 8.02
N ARG A 154 16.03 13.79 6.83
CA ARG A 154 14.98 12.89 6.34
C ARG A 154 15.59 11.70 5.63
N LEU A 155 14.88 10.58 5.74
CA LEU A 155 15.08 9.41 4.89
C LEU A 155 14.17 9.55 3.67
N ILE A 156 14.77 9.62 2.48
CA ILE A 156 14.07 9.71 1.20
C ILE A 156 14.30 8.39 0.46
N ILE A 157 13.22 7.76 0.01
CA ILE A 157 13.25 6.52 -0.77
C ILE A 157 12.56 6.79 -2.10
N ILE A 158 13.21 6.44 -3.21
CA ILE A 158 12.62 6.45 -4.54
C ILE A 158 12.67 5.01 -5.06
N LYS A 159 11.51 4.44 -5.40
CA LYS A 159 11.38 3.06 -5.89
C LYS A 159 11.46 3.01 -7.42
N GLU A 160 11.64 1.80 -7.95
CA GLU A 160 11.77 1.55 -9.40
C GLU A 160 10.53 1.98 -10.22
N ASP A 161 9.36 2.03 -9.58
CA ASP A 161 8.09 2.46 -10.17
C ASP A 161 7.85 3.99 -10.10
N GLY A 162 8.83 4.75 -9.58
CA GLY A 162 8.75 6.19 -9.37
C GLY A 162 7.99 6.60 -8.11
N CYS A 163 7.62 5.65 -7.24
CA CYS A 163 7.09 5.97 -5.91
C CYS A 163 8.17 6.64 -5.06
N LEU A 164 7.83 7.78 -4.46
CA LEU A 164 8.73 8.56 -3.61
C LEU A 164 8.15 8.65 -2.20
N LEU A 165 8.94 8.26 -1.21
CA LEU A 165 8.58 8.29 0.21
C LEU A 165 9.59 9.16 0.98
N ILE A 166 9.09 10.01 1.87
CA ILE A 166 9.91 10.83 2.78
C ILE A 166 9.52 10.49 4.21
N HIS A 167 10.48 10.05 5.01
CA HIS A 167 10.28 9.68 6.41
C HIS A 167 11.05 10.61 7.35
N ARG A 168 10.47 10.84 8.52
CA ARG A 168 11.18 11.35 9.70
C ARG A 168 11.83 10.17 10.45
N SER A 169 12.56 10.47 11.51
CA SER A 169 13.15 9.45 12.40
C SER A 169 12.13 8.63 13.20
N THR A 170 10.86 9.07 13.24
CA THR A 170 9.76 8.43 13.97
C THR A 170 8.54 8.26 13.08
N ASP A 171 7.65 7.36 13.47
CA ASP A 171 6.43 6.95 12.74
C ASP A 171 6.74 6.01 11.55
N TYR A 172 5.85 5.04 11.34
CA TYR A 172 5.93 4.09 10.24
C TYR A 172 5.42 4.68 8.93
N ARG A 173 4.65 5.77 8.98
CA ARG A 173 4.11 6.43 7.80
C ARG A 173 5.09 7.47 7.24
N PRO A 174 5.21 7.60 5.91
CA PRO A 174 5.94 8.71 5.31
C PRO A 174 5.22 10.03 5.64
N VAL A 175 5.98 11.07 5.97
CA VAL A 175 5.45 12.43 6.22
C VAL A 175 4.96 13.09 4.93
N ASN A 176 5.63 12.80 3.80
CA ASN A 176 5.20 13.17 2.47
C ASN A 176 5.52 12.02 1.51
N TRP A 177 4.67 11.81 0.51
CA TRP A 177 4.86 10.76 -0.47
C TRP A 177 4.22 11.12 -1.81
N GLN A 178 4.70 10.45 -2.87
CA GLN A 178 4.10 10.45 -4.20
C GLN A 178 4.00 9.00 -4.67
N PRO A 179 2.83 8.51 -5.13
CA PRO A 179 2.71 7.14 -5.63
C PRO A 179 3.47 6.94 -6.95
N GLY A 180 3.67 5.67 -7.30
CA GLY A 180 4.29 5.27 -8.57
C GLY A 180 3.55 5.75 -9.82
N GLY A 181 4.25 5.73 -10.95
CA GLY A 181 3.75 6.19 -12.25
C GLY A 181 3.82 7.70 -12.47
N GLY A 182 4.43 8.43 -11.54
CA GLY A 182 4.87 9.82 -11.69
C GLY A 182 6.27 9.92 -12.30
N ILE A 183 6.69 11.15 -12.62
CA ILE A 183 8.03 11.45 -13.10
C ILE A 183 8.82 12.07 -11.94
N VAL A 184 9.99 11.53 -11.64
CA VAL A 184 10.93 12.10 -10.68
C VAL A 184 12.12 12.67 -11.45
N GLN A 185 12.47 13.92 -11.17
CA GLN A 185 13.60 14.61 -11.78
C GLN A 185 14.47 15.21 -10.69
N ALA A 186 15.77 15.28 -10.96
CA ALA A 186 16.73 15.91 -10.07
C ALA A 186 17.58 16.90 -10.86
N HIS A 187 17.80 18.09 -10.31
CA HIS A 187 18.75 19.04 -10.86
C HIS A 187 19.37 19.87 -9.75
N LEU A 188 20.64 20.23 -9.94
CA LEU A 188 21.31 21.18 -9.07
C LEU A 188 20.83 22.60 -9.39
N SER A 189 20.47 23.35 -8.35
CA SER A 189 20.12 24.76 -8.48
C SER A 189 20.79 25.53 -7.34
N LYS A 190 21.66 26.48 -7.71
CA LYS A 190 22.51 27.22 -6.76
C LYS A 190 23.32 26.26 -5.87
N ASP A 191 23.03 26.26 -4.58
CA ASP A 191 23.66 25.52 -3.50
C ASP A 191 22.78 24.36 -2.99
N ARG A 192 21.76 23.97 -3.75
CA ARG A 192 20.82 22.91 -3.36
C ARG A 192 20.56 21.93 -4.49
N LEU A 193 20.39 20.65 -4.13
CA LEU A 193 19.90 19.63 -5.05
C LEU A 193 18.37 19.58 -4.99
N LEU A 194 17.71 19.95 -6.09
CA LEU A 194 16.25 19.96 -6.19
C LEU A 194 15.76 18.64 -6.77
N VAL A 195 14.95 17.91 -6.00
CA VAL A 195 14.27 16.69 -6.45
C VAL A 195 12.78 16.99 -6.56
N ARG A 196 12.22 16.79 -7.75
CA ARG A 196 10.82 17.07 -8.06
C ARG A 196 10.12 15.82 -8.55
N ALA A 197 9.10 15.38 -7.82
CA ALA A 197 8.21 14.30 -8.23
C ALA A 197 6.85 14.87 -8.66
N VAL A 198 6.44 14.59 -9.90
CA VAL A 198 5.17 15.07 -10.47
C VAL A 198 4.31 13.90 -10.93
N ARG A 199 3.04 13.94 -10.54
CA ARG A 199 1.98 13.08 -11.06
C ARG A 199 0.94 13.93 -11.76
N THR A 200 0.33 13.43 -12.84
CA THR A 200 -0.55 14.21 -13.73
C THR A 200 -2.05 13.99 -13.51
N ASN A 201 -2.45 12.95 -12.77
CA ASN A 201 -3.87 12.70 -12.50
C ASN A 201 -4.08 12.10 -11.09
N PRO A 202 -4.51 12.89 -10.09
CA PRO A 202 -4.62 14.34 -10.15
C PRO A 202 -3.23 14.98 -10.32
N LEU A 203 -3.19 16.24 -10.76
CA LEU A 203 -1.94 16.98 -10.86
C LEU A 203 -1.41 17.28 -9.46
N GLU A 204 -0.30 16.66 -9.10
CA GLU A 204 0.35 16.81 -7.80
C GLU A 204 1.86 16.92 -8.00
N SER A 205 2.50 17.76 -7.21
CA SER A 205 3.95 17.95 -7.21
C SER A 205 4.49 17.92 -5.79
N LEU A 206 5.59 17.20 -5.61
CA LEU A 206 6.36 17.13 -4.39
C LEU A 206 7.79 17.60 -4.72
N ASN A 207 8.19 18.73 -4.16
CA ASN A 207 9.47 19.35 -4.38
C ASN A 207 10.30 19.23 -3.09
N ILE A 208 11.51 18.69 -3.23
CA ILE A 208 12.46 18.49 -2.14
C ILE A 208 13.68 19.33 -2.46
N SER A 209 14.05 20.20 -1.53
CA SER A 209 15.18 21.11 -1.62
C SER A 209 16.27 20.64 -0.68
N ILE A 210 17.25 19.90 -1.20
CA ILE A 210 18.30 19.24 -0.39
C ILE A 210 19.49 20.19 -0.22
N SER A 211 19.81 20.50 1.03
CA SER A 211 20.94 21.35 1.41
C SER A 211 22.22 20.54 1.65
N LYS A 212 22.08 19.33 2.22
CA LYS A 212 23.19 18.43 2.54
C LYS A 212 22.77 16.98 2.41
N ILE A 213 23.65 16.13 1.91
CA ILE A 213 23.44 14.68 1.82
C ILE A 213 24.44 14.01 2.74
N GLY A 214 23.94 13.17 3.65
CA GLY A 214 24.76 12.30 4.50
C GLY A 214 25.02 10.94 3.84
N LEU A 215 24.05 10.41 3.12
CA LEU A 215 24.17 9.13 2.42
C LEU A 215 23.33 9.14 1.13
N LEU A 216 23.87 8.60 0.05
CA LEU A 216 23.12 8.22 -1.16
C LEU A 216 23.52 6.81 -1.55
N THR A 217 22.54 5.93 -1.70
CA THR A 217 22.74 4.58 -2.22
C THR A 217 21.71 4.23 -3.28
N ASN A 218 22.11 3.41 -4.25
CA ASN A 218 21.22 2.86 -5.26
C ASN A 218 21.47 1.36 -5.46
N PHE A 219 20.40 0.62 -5.75
CA PHE A 219 20.46 -0.81 -5.99
C PHE A 219 19.20 -1.29 -6.72
N ARG A 220 19.24 -2.53 -7.22
CA ARG A 220 18.04 -3.25 -7.68
C ARG A 220 17.64 -4.29 -6.65
N LEU A 221 16.34 -4.47 -6.46
CA LEU A 221 15.81 -5.60 -5.70
C LEU A 221 15.38 -6.70 -6.65
N LEU A 222 15.69 -7.94 -6.28
CA LEU A 222 15.10 -9.12 -6.91
C LEU A 222 13.96 -9.59 -6.01
N ASP A 223 12.72 -9.31 -6.42
CA ASP A 223 11.50 -9.67 -5.70
C ASP A 223 10.67 -10.64 -6.54
N GLU A 224 11.11 -11.90 -6.56
CA GLU A 224 10.49 -12.98 -7.35
C GLU A 224 9.45 -13.78 -6.55
N ALA A 225 9.35 -13.54 -5.24
CA ALA A 225 8.42 -14.25 -4.39
C ALA A 225 6.96 -13.82 -4.62
N GLU A 226 6.02 -14.76 -4.57
CA GLU A 226 4.60 -14.42 -4.60
C GLU A 226 4.19 -13.75 -3.29
N PHE A 227 3.54 -12.58 -3.41
CA PHE A 227 2.93 -11.90 -2.27
C PHE A 227 1.57 -12.52 -1.92
N HIS A 228 1.48 -13.20 -0.77
CA HIS A 228 0.23 -13.69 -0.23
C HIS A 228 -0.44 -12.63 0.66
N LEU A 229 -1.54 -12.06 0.19
CA LEU A 229 -2.35 -11.10 0.94
C LEU A 229 -3.30 -11.84 1.91
N HIS A 230 -3.31 -11.44 3.18
CA HIS A 230 -4.31 -11.87 4.16
C HIS A 230 -5.67 -11.22 3.82
N ALA A 231 -6.48 -11.85 2.96
CA ALA A 231 -7.86 -11.42 2.72
C ALA A 231 -8.74 -11.64 3.96
N SER A 232 -9.70 -10.74 4.20
CA SER A 232 -10.63 -10.80 5.34
C SER A 232 -11.89 -11.62 5.02
N GLU A 233 -12.71 -11.93 6.03
CA GLU A 233 -14.06 -12.52 5.81
C GLU A 233 -14.95 -11.60 4.97
N GLU A 234 -14.79 -10.28 5.15
CA GLU A 234 -15.46 -9.26 4.36
C GLU A 234 -15.10 -9.33 2.86
N ASP A 235 -13.84 -9.61 2.53
CA ASP A 235 -13.42 -9.78 1.13
C ASP A 235 -14.03 -11.04 0.51
N MET A 236 -14.17 -12.12 1.29
CA MET A 236 -14.89 -13.32 0.83
C MET A 236 -16.37 -13.01 0.58
N GLN A 237 -17.02 -12.26 1.47
CA GLN A 237 -18.40 -11.82 1.31
C GLN A 237 -18.57 -10.98 0.03
N LYS A 238 -17.73 -9.94 -0.16
CA LYS A 238 -17.74 -9.10 -1.36
C LYS A 238 -17.58 -9.92 -2.64
N ALA A 239 -16.67 -10.90 -2.65
CA ALA A 239 -16.48 -11.77 -3.80
C ALA A 239 -17.72 -12.62 -4.13
N ILE A 240 -18.41 -13.15 -3.10
CA ILE A 240 -19.63 -13.94 -3.29
C ILE A 240 -20.79 -13.07 -3.77
N VAL A 241 -20.97 -11.88 -3.19
CA VAL A 241 -22.00 -10.92 -3.60
C VAL A 241 -21.79 -10.52 -5.07
N LEU A 242 -20.54 -10.25 -5.45
CA LEU A 242 -20.17 -9.86 -6.80
C LEU A 242 -20.33 -11.00 -7.82
N GLN A 243 -19.96 -12.22 -7.45
CA GLN A 243 -20.06 -13.39 -8.32
C GLN A 243 -20.63 -14.59 -7.56
N PRO A 244 -21.97 -14.66 -7.36
CA PRO A 244 -22.60 -15.75 -6.60
C PRO A 244 -22.34 -17.16 -7.16
N SER A 245 -22.03 -17.24 -8.47
CA SER A 245 -21.69 -18.49 -9.15
C SER A 245 -20.44 -19.20 -8.63
N ILE A 246 -19.59 -18.52 -7.84
CA ILE A 246 -18.45 -19.17 -7.18
C ILE A 246 -18.89 -20.14 -6.07
N ILE A 247 -20.09 -19.95 -5.52
CA ILE A 247 -20.74 -20.87 -4.58
C ILE A 247 -21.46 -21.96 -5.37
N GLU A 248 -22.48 -21.59 -6.14
CA GLU A 248 -23.23 -22.50 -7.01
C GLU A 248 -23.89 -21.75 -8.19
N ALA A 249 -24.10 -22.45 -9.30
CA ALA A 249 -24.73 -21.86 -10.48
C ALA A 249 -26.21 -21.56 -10.22
N GLY A 250 -26.62 -20.31 -10.51
CA GLY A 250 -27.99 -19.85 -10.31
C GLY A 250 -28.33 -19.47 -8.87
N LEU A 251 -27.33 -19.30 -7.99
CA LEU A 251 -27.51 -18.59 -6.73
C LEU A 251 -27.72 -17.10 -7.00
N GLU A 252 -28.76 -16.53 -6.41
CA GLU A 252 -29.00 -15.09 -6.39
C GLU A 252 -28.88 -14.59 -4.95
N VAL A 253 -28.00 -13.62 -4.71
CA VAL A 253 -27.87 -12.97 -3.40
C VAL A 253 -28.97 -11.93 -3.27
N ILE A 254 -29.80 -12.07 -2.24
CA ILE A 254 -30.90 -11.14 -1.95
C ILE A 254 -30.44 -10.07 -0.97
N GLU A 255 -29.72 -10.47 0.07
CA GLU A 255 -29.26 -9.59 1.13
C GLU A 255 -27.94 -10.12 1.70
N TYR A 256 -27.04 -9.24 2.09
CA TYR A 256 -25.83 -9.55 2.85
C TYR A 256 -25.90 -8.81 4.19
N GLU A 257 -25.28 -9.37 5.23
CA GLU A 257 -25.41 -8.91 6.62
C GLU A 257 -26.88 -8.76 7.06
N ARG A 258 -27.70 -9.75 6.70
CA ARG A 258 -29.13 -9.74 7.03
C ARG A 258 -29.30 -9.81 8.54
N ARG A 259 -29.91 -8.79 9.13
CA ARG A 259 -30.16 -8.73 10.57
C ARG A 259 -31.13 -9.84 10.99
N VAL A 260 -30.72 -10.60 12.01
CA VAL A 260 -31.51 -11.63 12.68
C VAL A 260 -31.28 -11.47 14.18
N GLU A 261 -32.27 -11.56 15.04
CA GLU A 261 -31.95 -11.58 16.48
C GLU A 261 -31.21 -12.89 16.78
N PRO A 262 -29.97 -12.93 17.35
CA PRO A 262 -29.21 -11.91 18.09
C PRO A 262 -28.05 -11.21 17.33
N GLY A 263 -27.93 -11.36 16.02
CA GLY A 263 -26.86 -10.75 15.21
C GLY A 263 -27.19 -10.60 13.72
N PHE A 264 -26.33 -11.11 12.86
CA PHE A 264 -26.45 -10.98 11.41
C PHE A 264 -26.02 -12.27 10.72
N VAL A 265 -26.68 -12.61 9.62
CA VAL A 265 -26.24 -13.65 8.69
C VAL A 265 -25.42 -13.00 7.59
N ASP A 266 -24.29 -13.59 7.23
CA ASP A 266 -23.39 -13.02 6.22
C ASP A 266 -24.07 -12.87 4.86
N ILE A 267 -24.73 -13.92 4.35
CA ILE A 267 -25.46 -13.87 3.08
C ILE A 267 -26.79 -14.63 3.17
N TYR A 268 -27.85 -13.98 2.70
CA TYR A 268 -29.16 -14.57 2.42
C TYR A 268 -29.44 -14.51 0.92
N GLY A 269 -29.72 -15.66 0.32
CA GLY A 269 -29.94 -15.80 -1.12
C GLY A 269 -31.04 -16.78 -1.47
N VAL A 270 -31.24 -16.99 -2.77
CA VAL A 270 -32.12 -18.01 -3.33
C VAL A 270 -31.41 -18.81 -4.41
N ASP A 271 -31.62 -20.13 -4.41
CA ASP A 271 -31.09 -21.00 -5.46
C ASP A 271 -31.96 -20.98 -6.73
N ARG A 272 -31.50 -21.66 -7.78
CA ARG A 272 -32.24 -21.80 -9.05
C ARG A 272 -33.62 -22.43 -8.91
N LYS A 273 -33.85 -23.19 -7.84
CA LYS A 273 -35.14 -23.84 -7.50
C LYS A 273 -35.95 -22.96 -6.53
N GLY A 274 -35.56 -21.71 -6.28
CA GLY A 274 -36.24 -20.78 -5.38
C GLY A 274 -36.18 -21.16 -3.91
N ASN A 275 -35.31 -22.08 -3.49
CA ASN A 275 -35.08 -22.37 -2.07
C ASN A 275 -34.23 -21.28 -1.44
N ALA A 276 -34.49 -20.96 -0.18
CA ALA A 276 -33.69 -20.00 0.56
C ALA A 276 -32.32 -20.62 0.89
N VAL A 277 -31.25 -19.87 0.65
CA VAL A 277 -29.87 -20.25 0.97
C VAL A 277 -29.34 -19.27 2.01
N VAL A 278 -28.85 -19.79 3.13
CA VAL A 278 -28.31 -19.01 4.26
C VAL A 278 -26.85 -19.39 4.41
N ILE A 279 -25.94 -18.44 4.22
CA ILE A 279 -24.51 -18.70 4.20
C ILE A 279 -23.84 -18.02 5.38
N GLU A 280 -23.05 -18.79 6.12
CA GLU A 280 -22.04 -18.32 7.08
C GLU A 280 -20.66 -18.47 6.46
N ILE A 281 -19.86 -17.40 6.49
CA ILE A 281 -18.53 -17.32 5.90
C ILE A 281 -17.48 -17.38 7.01
N LYS A 282 -16.40 -18.13 6.78
CA LYS A 282 -15.21 -18.09 7.63
C LYS A 282 -13.94 -17.99 6.80
N LYS A 283 -13.00 -17.13 7.21
CA LYS A 283 -11.69 -16.97 6.54
C LYS A 283 -10.72 -18.11 6.86
N ASP A 284 -10.91 -18.73 8.02
CA ASP A 284 -10.14 -19.87 8.52
C ASP A 284 -10.98 -21.14 8.43
N PRO A 285 -10.39 -22.35 8.60
CA PRO A 285 -11.17 -23.59 8.63
C PRO A 285 -12.32 -23.53 9.66
N ALA A 286 -13.54 -23.76 9.20
CA ALA A 286 -14.73 -23.59 10.02
C ALA A 286 -14.84 -24.68 11.09
N GLY A 287 -14.99 -24.26 12.35
CA GLY A 287 -15.14 -25.14 13.51
C GLY A 287 -16.60 -25.40 13.91
N VAL A 288 -16.76 -26.15 15.00
CA VAL A 288 -18.06 -26.44 15.63
C VAL A 288 -18.81 -25.16 16.02
N SER A 289 -18.10 -24.09 16.38
CA SER A 289 -18.69 -22.78 16.70
C SER A 289 -19.48 -22.20 15.54
N ALA A 290 -18.95 -22.26 14.31
CA ALA A 290 -19.62 -21.75 13.11
C ALA A 290 -20.93 -22.51 12.82
N VAL A 291 -20.92 -23.84 13.00
CA VAL A 291 -22.13 -24.67 12.84
C VAL A 291 -23.20 -24.30 13.87
N LYS A 292 -22.80 -24.10 15.13
CA LYS A 292 -23.75 -23.69 16.19
C LYS A 292 -24.29 -22.27 15.96
N GLN A 293 -23.43 -21.35 15.53
CA GLN A 293 -23.80 -19.97 15.23
C GLN A 293 -24.86 -19.93 14.11
N LEU A 294 -24.60 -20.60 12.98
CA LEU A 294 -25.56 -20.68 11.90
C LEU A 294 -26.87 -21.35 12.35
N ALA A 295 -26.79 -22.43 13.14
CA ALA A 295 -27.97 -23.08 13.70
C ALA A 295 -28.83 -22.15 14.59
N GLU A 296 -28.20 -21.23 15.32
CA GLU A 296 -28.91 -20.24 16.13
C GLU A 296 -29.69 -19.27 15.24
N TYR A 297 -29.05 -18.75 14.19
CA TYR A 297 -29.68 -17.80 13.26
C TYR A 297 -30.85 -18.41 12.48
N LEU A 298 -30.77 -19.67 12.10
CA LEU A 298 -31.84 -20.34 11.36
C LEU A 298 -33.16 -20.42 12.14
N LYS A 299 -33.14 -20.32 13.48
CA LYS A 299 -34.38 -20.27 14.29
C LYS A 299 -35.23 -19.04 13.98
N TYR A 300 -34.61 -17.99 13.45
CA TYR A 300 -35.22 -16.68 13.16
C TYR A 300 -35.46 -16.44 11.67
N ILE A 301 -35.18 -17.44 10.82
CA ILE A 301 -35.29 -17.33 9.36
C ILE A 301 -36.31 -18.35 8.88
N GLN A 302 -37.37 -17.86 8.24
CA GLN A 302 -38.34 -18.72 7.58
C GLN A 302 -38.23 -18.60 6.05
N PRO A 303 -38.19 -19.73 5.32
CA PRO A 303 -38.26 -19.71 3.87
C PRO A 303 -39.66 -19.31 3.42
N ARG A 304 -39.79 -18.93 2.14
CA ARG A 304 -41.12 -18.72 1.53
C ARG A 304 -41.97 -20.00 1.61
N PRO A 305 -43.31 -19.90 1.71
CA PRO A 305 -44.18 -21.07 1.72
C PRO A 305 -43.89 -22.02 0.55
N GLY A 306 -43.77 -23.32 0.86
CA GLY A 306 -43.46 -24.36 -0.13
C GLY A 306 -41.99 -24.41 -0.60
N ARG A 307 -41.08 -23.62 -0.01
CA ARG A 307 -39.65 -23.66 -0.32
C ARG A 307 -38.84 -24.21 0.86
N LYS A 308 -37.67 -24.79 0.54
CA LYS A 308 -36.74 -25.32 1.55
C LYS A 308 -35.79 -24.22 2.03
N LEU A 309 -35.23 -24.43 3.22
CA LEU A 309 -34.13 -23.65 3.77
C LEU A 309 -32.85 -24.48 3.67
N ARG A 310 -31.81 -23.93 3.02
CA ARG A 310 -30.51 -24.55 2.77
C ARG A 310 -29.42 -23.79 3.52
N PRO A 311 -29.09 -24.21 4.75
CA PRO A 311 -27.98 -23.64 5.49
C PRO A 311 -26.64 -24.12 4.94
N MET A 312 -25.69 -23.21 4.75
CA MET A 312 -24.38 -23.51 4.15
C MET A 312 -23.26 -22.80 4.91
N ILE A 313 -22.15 -23.51 5.13
CA ILE A 313 -20.89 -22.92 5.59
C ILE A 313 -19.93 -22.80 4.40
N VAL A 314 -19.35 -21.62 4.24
CA VAL A 314 -18.34 -21.31 3.22
C VAL A 314 -17.02 -20.98 3.89
N ALA A 315 -16.00 -21.82 3.67
CA ALA A 315 -14.67 -21.62 4.27
C ALA A 315 -13.57 -22.35 3.49
N PRO A 316 -12.28 -22.01 3.66
CA PRO A 316 -11.17 -22.73 3.03
C PRO A 316 -11.04 -24.20 3.45
N GLY A 317 -11.58 -24.56 4.61
CA GLY A 317 -11.58 -25.93 5.15
C GLY A 317 -12.59 -26.12 6.28
N LEU A 318 -12.68 -27.35 6.81
CA LEU A 318 -13.39 -27.67 8.05
C LEU A 318 -12.37 -28.07 9.13
N ALA A 319 -12.54 -27.58 10.36
CA ALA A 319 -11.73 -28.00 11.49
C ALA A 319 -12.18 -29.38 12.02
N LYS A 320 -11.30 -30.04 12.80
CA LYS A 320 -11.59 -31.37 13.38
C LYS A 320 -12.91 -31.34 14.17
N GLY A 321 -13.77 -32.33 13.93
CA GLY A 321 -15.06 -32.50 14.61
C GLY A 321 -16.23 -31.67 14.05
N ALA A 322 -15.98 -30.68 13.19
CA ALA A 322 -17.05 -29.88 12.60
C ALA A 322 -17.91 -30.69 11.61
N GLN A 323 -17.28 -31.59 10.84
CA GLN A 323 -17.95 -32.37 9.79
C GLN A 323 -19.10 -33.24 10.33
N THR A 324 -18.90 -33.92 11.47
CA THR A 324 -19.93 -34.77 12.09
C THR A 324 -21.16 -33.96 12.49
N LEU A 325 -20.96 -32.77 13.08
CA LEU A 325 -22.07 -31.90 13.49
C LEU A 325 -22.77 -31.29 12.28
N LEU A 326 -22.01 -30.86 11.28
CA LEU A 326 -22.52 -30.31 10.03
C LEU A 326 -23.46 -31.31 9.34
N SER A 327 -23.05 -32.58 9.24
CA SER A 327 -23.90 -33.66 8.70
C SER A 327 -25.14 -33.93 9.57
N LYS A 328 -24.99 -33.97 10.90
CA LYS A 328 -26.12 -34.18 11.82
C LYS A 328 -27.19 -33.08 11.72
N MET A 329 -26.76 -31.83 11.49
CA MET A 329 -27.64 -30.68 11.34
C MET A 329 -28.21 -30.53 9.92
N GLY A 330 -27.74 -31.35 8.96
CA GLY A 330 -28.16 -31.25 7.55
C GLY A 330 -27.65 -29.99 6.85
N PHE A 331 -26.51 -29.45 7.28
CA PHE A 331 -25.93 -28.25 6.70
C PHE A 331 -25.06 -28.60 5.50
N GLU A 332 -24.98 -27.70 4.53
CA GLU A 332 -24.11 -27.82 3.37
C GLU A 332 -22.74 -27.20 3.68
N TYR A 333 -21.71 -27.69 3.00
CA TYR A 333 -20.37 -27.12 3.06
C TYR A 333 -19.86 -26.81 1.65
N LYS A 334 -19.33 -25.61 1.47
CA LYS A 334 -18.66 -25.20 0.24
C LYS A 334 -17.24 -24.74 0.58
N GLN A 335 -16.27 -25.44 0.00
CA GLN A 335 -14.88 -24.98 0.06
C GLN A 335 -14.69 -23.76 -0.85
N LEU A 336 -14.21 -22.67 -0.27
CA LEU A 336 -13.85 -21.45 -0.99
C LEU A 336 -12.56 -20.88 -0.42
N SER A 337 -11.53 -20.76 -1.26
CA SER A 337 -10.24 -20.20 -0.85
C SER A 337 -10.23 -18.69 -0.97
N LEU A 338 -9.45 -18.03 -0.09
CA LEU A 338 -9.19 -16.59 -0.14
C LEU A 338 -8.62 -16.15 -1.50
N GLN A 339 -7.74 -16.97 -2.10
CA GLN A 339 -7.17 -16.72 -3.42
C GLN A 339 -8.25 -16.60 -4.49
N LYS A 340 -9.24 -17.51 -4.49
CA LYS A 340 -10.33 -17.47 -5.47
C LYS A 340 -11.19 -16.23 -5.30
N CYS A 341 -11.44 -15.80 -4.06
CA CYS A 341 -12.14 -14.53 -3.77
C CYS A 341 -11.34 -13.32 -4.28
N ALA A 342 -10.03 -13.28 -4.01
CA ALA A 342 -9.14 -12.21 -4.47
C ALA A 342 -9.10 -12.11 -6.00
N GLU A 343 -9.13 -13.24 -6.72
CA GLU A 343 -9.22 -13.26 -8.18
C GLU A 343 -10.51 -12.65 -8.72
N VAL A 344 -11.66 -12.94 -8.09
CA VAL A 344 -12.95 -12.36 -8.46
C VAL A 344 -12.92 -10.83 -8.29
N LEU A 345 -12.48 -10.35 -7.12
CA LEU A 345 -12.38 -8.93 -6.83
C LEU A 345 -11.41 -8.22 -7.79
N ARG A 346 -10.27 -8.86 -8.11
CA ARG A 346 -9.30 -8.31 -9.06
C ARG A 346 -9.87 -8.20 -10.47
N ARG A 347 -10.60 -9.21 -10.96
CA ARG A 347 -11.24 -9.18 -12.29
C ARG A 347 -12.25 -8.05 -12.40
N GLN A 348 -13.03 -7.81 -11.35
CA GLN A 348 -13.97 -6.70 -11.32
C GLN A 348 -13.27 -5.34 -11.35
N ALA A 349 -12.24 -5.14 -10.52
CA ALA A 349 -11.48 -3.88 -10.51
C ALA A 349 -10.84 -3.58 -11.88
N ILE A 350 -10.39 -4.61 -12.60
CA ILE A 350 -9.87 -4.48 -13.98
C ILE A 350 -11.00 -4.12 -14.95
N SER A 351 -12.14 -4.79 -14.87
CA SER A 351 -13.31 -4.54 -15.73
C SER A 351 -13.83 -3.10 -15.59
N GLU A 352 -14.03 -2.65 -14.35
CA GLU A 352 -14.50 -1.29 -14.04
C GLU A 352 -13.56 -0.24 -14.62
N ARG A 353 -12.25 -0.41 -14.42
CA ARG A 353 -11.25 0.46 -15.03
C ARG A 353 -11.33 0.48 -16.55
N GLN A 354 -11.49 -0.67 -17.21
CA GLN A 354 -11.57 -0.74 -18.66
C GLN A 354 -12.83 -0.05 -19.19
N GLN A 355 -13.95 -0.15 -18.47
CA GLN A 355 -15.19 0.56 -18.80
C GLN A 355 -15.01 2.08 -18.67
N VAL A 356 -14.39 2.54 -17.58
CA VAL A 356 -14.06 3.96 -17.40
C VAL A 356 -13.18 4.46 -18.55
N LEU A 357 -12.11 3.75 -18.89
CA LEU A 357 -11.22 4.12 -20.01
C LEU A 357 -11.93 4.14 -21.37
N LYS A 358 -12.87 3.21 -21.62
CA LYS A 358 -13.68 3.20 -22.85
C LYS A 358 -14.68 4.36 -22.92
N GLY A 359 -15.21 4.79 -21.77
CA GLY A 359 -16.06 5.99 -21.69
C GLY A 359 -15.29 7.24 -22.08
N TRP A 360 -14.06 7.39 -21.57
CA TRP A 360 -13.19 8.54 -21.85
C TRP A 360 -12.66 8.59 -23.28
N LEU A 361 -12.68 7.49 -24.03
CA LEU A 361 -12.24 7.43 -25.43
C LEU A 361 -13.40 7.63 -26.43
N LYS A 362 -14.65 7.71 -25.95
CA LYS A 362 -15.84 7.93 -26.77
C LYS A 362 -16.37 9.37 -26.70
N GLU A 363 -15.86 10.17 -25.78
CA GLU A 363 -15.95 11.65 -25.75
C GLU A 363 -14.73 12.25 -26.43
#